data_AF-A0A0M3JK67-F1
#
_entry.id   AF-A0A0M3JK67-F1
#
_cell.length_a   1.000
_cell.length_b   1.000
_cell.length_c   1.000
_cell.angle_alpha   90.00
_cell.angle_beta   90.00
_cell.angle_gamma   90.00
#
_symmetry.space_group_name_H-M   'P 1'
#
loop_
_entity.id
_entity.type
_entity.pdbx_description
1 polymer ?
#
loop_
_entity_poly.entity_id
_entity_poly.type
_entity_poly.pdbx_seq_one_letter_code
_entity_poly.pdbx_strand_id
1 'polypeptide(L)'
;MSIGPGKTLKMNVKSNHLTSDQGYKIAAKASRTSKCPQGYETINGFCEDIDECASNPNVCGDEAICVNNDGGFNCERECPAGYKVKWDGSCKDIDECSLGLHNCTRGTQCTNTK
;
A
#
# COMPACT_ATOMS: atom_id res chain seq x y z
N MET A 1 49.13 21.89 -30.03
CA MET A 1 49.61 20.94 -29.00
C MET A 1 48.74 21.13 -27.78
N SER A 2 48.03 20.18 -27.20
CA SER A 2 47.83 18.76 -27.47
C SER A 2 46.56 18.38 -26.72
N ILE A 3 45.77 17.46 -27.27
CA ILE A 3 44.71 16.79 -26.52
C ILE A 3 45.41 15.85 -25.54
N GLY A 4 45.20 16.03 -24.24
CA GLY A 4 45.78 15.23 -23.16
C GLY A 4 44.69 14.75 -22.20
N PRO A 5 44.66 13.45 -21.80
CA PRO A 5 43.52 12.83 -21.15
C PRO A 5 43.60 12.88 -19.61
N GLY A 6 42.44 12.77 -18.96
CA GLY A 6 42.35 12.25 -17.59
C GLY A 6 42.32 13.27 -16.47
N LYS A 7 41.13 13.81 -16.17
CA LYS A 7 40.75 14.19 -14.80
C LYS A 7 39.32 13.72 -14.53
N THR A 8 39.20 12.58 -13.86
CA THR A 8 37.94 12.13 -13.27
C THR A 8 37.64 13.04 -12.09
N LEU A 9 36.67 13.94 -12.24
CA LEU A 9 36.13 14.70 -11.11
C LEU A 9 35.29 13.73 -10.27
N LYS A 10 35.81 13.35 -9.10
CA LYS A 10 35.03 12.68 -8.05
C LYS A 10 33.99 13.69 -7.55
N MET A 11 32.76 13.62 -8.08
CA MET A 11 31.63 14.37 -7.53
C MET A 11 31.07 13.60 -6.35
N ASN A 12 31.42 14.08 -5.16
CA ASN A 12 30.91 13.60 -3.89
C ASN A 12 29.50 14.19 -3.69
N VAL A 13 28.46 13.47 -4.09
CA VAL A 13 27.09 13.98 -3.98
C VAL A 13 26.52 13.57 -2.61
N LYS A 14 26.65 14.48 -1.63
CA LYS A 14 25.88 14.43 -0.39
C LYS A 14 24.45 14.92 -0.68
N SER A 15 23.51 14.26 0.00
CA SER A 15 22.06 14.35 -0.15
C SER A 15 21.42 15.75 -0.18
N ASN A 16 20.30 15.75 -0.89
CA ASN A 16 19.01 16.42 -0.65
C ASN A 16 18.73 17.86 -1.17
N HIS A 17 17.77 17.87 -2.11
CA HIS A 17 16.52 18.64 -2.12
C HIS A 17 16.41 19.96 -2.92
N LEU A 18 15.29 20.05 -3.70
CA LEU A 18 14.57 21.20 -4.31
C LEU A 18 14.91 21.56 -5.79
N THR A 19 14.00 21.83 -6.77
CA THR A 19 12.51 21.96 -6.87
C THR A 19 12.03 22.10 -8.35
N SER A 20 10.78 21.65 -8.61
CA SER A 20 9.73 22.15 -9.58
C SER A 20 9.95 21.87 -11.09
N ASP A 21 9.01 21.31 -11.87
CA ASP A 21 7.55 21.18 -11.75
C ASP A 21 7.04 19.94 -12.54
N GLN A 22 5.94 19.32 -12.08
CA GLN A 22 5.26 18.13 -12.64
C GLN A 22 5.93 16.74 -12.48
N GLY A 23 5.80 16.18 -11.27
CA GLY A 23 4.80 15.10 -11.14
C GLY A 23 5.18 13.66 -11.47
N TYR A 24 6.44 13.24 -11.42
CA TYR A 24 6.73 11.80 -11.40
C TYR A 24 7.67 11.44 -10.26
N LYS A 25 7.08 10.85 -9.21
CA LYS A 25 7.80 10.15 -8.16
C LYS A 25 8.64 9.09 -8.87
N ILE A 26 9.96 9.24 -8.88
CA ILE A 26 10.88 8.18 -9.26
C ILE A 26 10.82 7.08 -8.18
N ALA A 27 9.71 6.35 -8.15
CA ALA A 27 9.69 5.05 -7.52
C ALA A 27 10.62 4.18 -8.36
N ALA A 28 11.72 3.75 -7.76
CA ALA A 28 12.54 2.70 -8.31
C ALA A 28 11.65 1.48 -8.56
N LYS A 29 11.14 1.30 -9.80
CA LYS A 29 10.50 0.06 -10.28
C LYS A 29 10.09 0.01 -11.76
N ALA A 30 10.42 1.01 -12.57
CA ALA A 30 10.13 0.99 -14.00
C ALA A 30 11.21 0.19 -14.76
N SER A 31 11.14 -1.16 -14.71
CA SER A 31 12.05 -2.02 -15.47
C SER A 31 11.70 -1.98 -16.97
N ARG A 32 12.65 -1.59 -17.82
CA ARG A 32 12.48 -1.63 -19.28
C ARG A 32 12.77 -3.04 -19.81
N THR A 33 11.76 -3.89 -19.86
CA THR A 33 11.83 -5.24 -20.40
C THR A 33 10.85 -5.42 -21.55
N SER A 34 11.15 -6.34 -22.49
CA SER A 34 10.25 -6.68 -23.59
C SER A 34 8.99 -7.45 -23.15
N LYS A 35 8.95 -7.89 -21.88
CA LYS A 35 7.79 -8.50 -21.23
C LYS A 35 7.81 -8.16 -19.74
N CYS A 36 6.72 -7.61 -19.23
CA CYS A 36 6.60 -7.31 -17.81
C CYS A 36 6.43 -8.56 -16.96
N PRO A 37 6.89 -8.55 -15.69
CA PRO A 37 6.57 -9.59 -14.72
C PRO A 37 5.06 -9.77 -14.55
N GLN A 38 4.64 -10.89 -13.95
CA GLN A 38 3.23 -11.07 -13.58
C GLN A 38 2.82 -10.00 -12.56
N GLY A 39 1.60 -9.45 -12.71
CA GLY A 39 1.09 -8.33 -11.90
C GLY A 39 1.45 -6.95 -12.45
N TYR A 40 2.06 -6.88 -13.64
CA TYR A 40 2.47 -5.61 -14.26
C TYR A 40 2.05 -5.55 -15.72
N GLU A 41 1.73 -4.34 -16.19
CA GLU A 41 1.43 -4.04 -17.58
C GLU A 41 2.42 -3.03 -18.17
N THR A 42 2.57 -3.07 -19.50
CA THR A 42 3.48 -2.15 -20.19
C THR A 42 2.76 -0.86 -20.51
N ILE A 43 3.14 0.21 -19.80
CA ILE A 43 2.65 1.57 -20.04
C ILE A 43 3.84 2.42 -20.46
N ASN A 44 3.77 3.01 -21.66
CA ASN A 44 4.82 3.87 -22.22
C ASN A 44 6.24 3.22 -22.24
N GLY A 45 6.31 1.91 -22.40
CA GLY A 45 7.57 1.16 -22.45
C GLY A 45 8.19 0.87 -21.07
N PHE A 46 7.44 1.08 -20.00
CA PHE A 46 7.80 0.72 -18.64
C PHE A 46 6.79 -0.28 -18.07
N CYS A 47 7.25 -1.13 -17.15
CA CYS A 47 6.35 -1.97 -16.38
C CYS A 47 5.80 -1.18 -15.20
N GLU A 48 4.49 -0.98 -15.21
CA GLU A 48 3.73 -0.40 -14.12
C GLU A 48 2.86 -1.50 -13.50
N ASP A 49 2.67 -1.40 -12.20
CA ASP A 49 1.83 -2.32 -11.45
C ASP A 49 0.39 -2.24 -11.93
N ILE A 50 -0.28 -3.39 -12.03
CA ILE A 50 -1.69 -3.45 -12.38
C ILE A 50 -2.48 -3.22 -11.11
N ASP A 51 -3.27 -2.15 -11.05
CA ASP A 51 -4.21 -1.97 -9.95
C ASP A 51 -5.44 -2.87 -10.17
N GLU A 52 -5.40 -4.08 -9.64
CA GLU A 52 -6.52 -5.02 -9.76
C GLU A 52 -7.76 -4.55 -8.99
N CYS A 53 -7.59 -3.74 -7.95
CA CYS A 53 -8.69 -3.18 -7.17
C CYS A 53 -9.45 -2.11 -7.96
N ALA A 54 -8.75 -1.28 -8.73
CA ALA A 54 -9.36 -0.32 -9.65
C ALA A 54 -9.96 -1.01 -10.88
N SER A 55 -9.31 -2.07 -11.38
CA SER A 55 -9.75 -2.82 -12.55
C SER A 55 -11.00 -3.66 -12.27
N ASN A 56 -11.08 -4.26 -11.09
CA ASN A 56 -12.23 -5.03 -10.65
C ASN A 56 -12.53 -4.75 -9.15
N PRO A 57 -13.47 -3.83 -8.85
CA PRO A 57 -13.83 -3.49 -7.48
C PRO A 57 -14.37 -4.67 -6.65
N ASN A 58 -14.87 -5.74 -7.30
CA ASN A 58 -15.37 -6.93 -6.62
C ASN A 58 -14.40 -8.13 -6.73
N VAL A 59 -13.10 -7.87 -6.94
CA VAL A 59 -12.08 -8.93 -7.00
C VAL A 59 -11.94 -9.69 -5.67
N CYS A 60 -12.30 -9.06 -4.56
CA CYS A 60 -12.21 -9.62 -3.21
C CYS A 60 -13.52 -10.16 -2.62
N GLY A 61 -14.65 -9.99 -3.31
CA GLY A 61 -15.98 -10.28 -2.77
C GLY A 61 -16.53 -9.16 -1.88
N ASP A 62 -17.82 -9.25 -1.55
CA ASP A 62 -18.58 -8.15 -0.90
C ASP A 62 -18.15 -7.84 0.55
N GLU A 63 -17.42 -8.74 1.22
CA GLU A 63 -17.01 -8.60 2.64
C GLU A 63 -15.49 -8.37 2.81
N ALA A 64 -14.80 -7.91 1.76
CA ALA A 64 -13.37 -7.65 1.82
C ALA A 64 -12.99 -6.37 1.08
N ILE A 65 -12.10 -5.59 1.70
CA ILE A 65 -11.44 -4.47 1.05
C ILE A 65 -10.32 -5.03 0.18
N CYS A 66 -10.31 -4.62 -1.09
CA CYS A 66 -9.16 -4.81 -1.95
C CYS A 66 -8.10 -3.75 -1.66
N VAL A 67 -6.88 -4.19 -1.38
CA VAL A 67 -5.70 -3.33 -1.22
C VAL A 67 -4.73 -3.65 -2.34
N ASN A 68 -4.51 -2.69 -3.23
CA ASN A 68 -3.54 -2.84 -4.29
C ASN A 68 -2.12 -2.80 -3.72
N ASN A 69 -1.26 -3.72 -4.15
CA ASN A 69 0.14 -3.76 -3.76
C ASN A 69 1.00 -3.90 -5.01
N ASP A 70 2.29 -3.63 -4.85
CA ASP A 70 3.21 -3.70 -5.97
C ASP A 70 3.45 -5.17 -6.40
N GLY A 71 3.04 -5.48 -7.63
CA GLY A 71 3.02 -6.81 -8.23
C GLY A 71 1.76 -7.62 -7.96
N GLY A 72 0.70 -7.01 -7.45
CA GLY A 72 -0.63 -7.62 -7.28
C GLY A 72 -1.37 -7.13 -6.03
N PHE A 73 -2.54 -7.70 -5.73
CA PHE A 73 -3.42 -7.21 -4.66
C PHE A 73 -3.53 -8.16 -3.46
N ASN A 74 -4.02 -7.63 -2.33
CA ASN A 74 -4.46 -8.40 -1.17
C ASN A 74 -5.92 -8.09 -0.86
N CYS A 75 -6.65 -9.11 -0.39
CA CYS A 75 -8.00 -8.96 0.12
C CYS A 75 -8.00 -8.96 1.63
N GLU A 76 -8.22 -7.80 2.22
CA GLU A 76 -8.36 -7.65 3.66
C GLU A 76 -9.83 -7.83 4.02
N ARG A 77 -10.15 -8.88 4.77
CA ARG A 77 -11.51 -9.10 5.28
C ARG A 77 -11.88 -7.93 6.18
N GLU A 78 -12.99 -7.27 5.92
CA GLU A 78 -13.56 -6.36 6.89
C GLU A 78 -14.53 -7.12 7.79
N CYS A 79 -14.45 -6.85 9.08
CA CYS A 79 -15.44 -7.32 10.01
C CYS A 79 -16.54 -6.26 10.20
N PRO A 80 -17.79 -6.66 10.47
CA PRO A 80 -18.84 -5.73 10.84
C PRO A 80 -18.41 -4.82 12.00
N ALA A 81 -19.03 -3.65 12.11
CA ALA A 81 -18.83 -2.78 13.26
C ALA A 81 -19.04 -3.59 14.57
N GLY A 82 -18.14 -3.42 15.54
CA GLY A 82 -18.11 -4.23 16.78
C GLY A 82 -17.23 -5.47 16.70
N TYR A 83 -16.61 -5.79 15.56
CA TYR A 83 -15.78 -6.98 15.38
C TYR A 83 -14.36 -6.66 14.89
N LYS A 84 -13.39 -7.51 15.26
CA LYS A 84 -12.01 -7.49 14.77
C LYS A 84 -11.64 -8.78 14.06
N VAL A 85 -10.80 -8.67 13.03
CA VAL A 85 -10.28 -9.81 12.28
C VAL A 85 -9.28 -10.61 13.12
N LYS A 86 -9.42 -11.93 13.12
CA LYS A 86 -8.46 -12.87 13.68
C LYS A 86 -7.43 -13.29 12.63
N TRP A 87 -6.34 -13.93 13.07
CA TRP A 87 -5.28 -14.45 12.19
C TRP A 87 -5.78 -15.47 11.14
N ASP A 88 -6.90 -16.13 11.40
CA ASP A 88 -7.57 -17.08 10.49
C ASP A 88 -8.59 -16.40 9.56
N GLY A 89 -8.67 -15.06 9.58
CA GLY A 89 -9.63 -14.28 8.79
C GLY A 89 -11.05 -14.24 9.38
N SER A 90 -11.32 -14.91 10.50
CA SER A 90 -12.63 -14.88 11.15
C SER A 90 -12.85 -13.61 11.98
N CYS A 91 -14.10 -13.18 12.09
CA CYS A 91 -14.46 -12.02 12.90
C CYS A 91 -14.69 -12.40 14.36
N LYS A 92 -13.99 -11.72 15.27
CA LYS A 92 -14.20 -11.82 16.72
C LYS A 92 -14.75 -10.51 17.23
N ASP A 93 -15.86 -10.63 17.95
CA ASP A 93 -16.46 -9.54 18.72
C ASP A 93 -15.42 -8.81 19.60
N ILE A 94 -15.54 -7.48 19.63
CA ILE A 94 -14.71 -6.57 20.40
C ILE A 94 -15.43 -6.32 21.72
N ASP A 95 -14.89 -6.86 22.81
CA ASP A 95 -15.43 -6.57 24.13
C ASP A 95 -15.09 -5.14 24.58
N GLU A 96 -15.99 -4.19 24.31
CA GLU A 96 -15.76 -2.77 24.62
C GLU A 96 -15.70 -2.51 26.13
N CYS A 97 -16.31 -3.39 26.93
CA CYS A 97 -16.22 -3.33 28.39
C CYS A 97 -14.83 -3.70 28.88
N SER A 98 -14.28 -4.81 28.39
CA SER A 98 -12.94 -5.27 28.75
C SER A 98 -11.84 -4.35 28.22
N LEU A 99 -12.08 -3.67 27.11
CA LEU A 99 -11.11 -2.74 26.49
C LEU A 99 -11.26 -1.29 26.97
N GLY A 100 -12.29 -0.98 27.76
CA GLY A 100 -12.58 0.39 28.19
C GLY A 100 -12.94 1.34 27.03
N LEU A 101 -13.46 0.78 25.92
CA LEU A 101 -13.90 1.53 24.74
C LEU A 101 -15.38 1.95 24.84
N HIS A 102 -16.06 1.58 25.93
CA HIS A 102 -17.46 1.85 26.16
C HIS A 102 -17.72 3.33 26.52
N ASN A 103 -18.86 3.86 26.09
CA ASN A 103 -19.36 5.20 26.46
C ASN A 103 -20.48 5.16 27.52
N CYS A 104 -20.53 4.09 28.33
CA CYS A 104 -21.52 3.93 29.40
C CYS A 104 -21.46 5.06 30.44
N THR A 105 -22.62 5.46 30.96
CA THR A 105 -22.73 6.46 32.04
C THR A 105 -21.99 6.01 33.30
N ARG A 106 -21.36 6.95 34.00
CA ARG A 106 -20.66 6.65 35.25
C ARG A 106 -21.61 5.98 36.25
N GLY A 107 -21.23 4.79 36.73
CA GLY A 107 -22.01 4.02 37.70
C GLY A 107 -22.98 2.99 37.11
N THR A 108 -23.06 2.86 35.77
CA THR A 108 -23.82 1.79 35.12
C THR A 108 -22.95 0.56 34.88
N GLN A 109 -23.54 -0.63 34.94
CA GLN A 109 -22.85 -1.86 34.55
C GLN A 109 -22.67 -1.88 33.01
N CYS A 110 -21.43 -2.10 32.57
CA CYS A 110 -21.13 -2.31 31.16
C CYS A 110 -21.45 -3.76 30.78
N THR A 111 -22.08 -3.95 29.63
CA THR A 111 -22.28 -5.26 29.00
C THR A 111 -21.75 -5.20 27.58
N ASN A 112 -20.97 -6.22 27.19
CA ASN A 112 -20.41 -6.33 25.85
C ASN A 112 -21.52 -6.30 24.78
N THR A 113 -21.36 -5.44 23.76
CA THR A 113 -22.36 -5.22 22.71
C THR A 113 -21.79 -5.60 21.35
N LYS A 114 -22.30 -6.70 20.78
CA LYS A 114 -21.93 -7.18 19.44
C LYS A 114 -22.27 -6.19 18.35
#